data_AF-F3ZL56-F1
#
_entry.id   AF-F3ZL56-F1
#
_cell.length_a   1.000
_cell.length_b   1.000
_cell.length_c   1.000
_cell.angle_alpha   90.00
_cell.angle_beta   90.00
_cell.angle_gamma   90.00
#
_symmetry.space_group_name_H-M   'P 1'
#
loop_
_entity.id
_entity.type
_entity.pdbx_description
1 polymer ?
#
loop_
_entity_poly.entity_id
_entity_poly.type
_entity_poly.pdbx_seq_one_letter_code
_entity_poly.pdbx_strand_id
1 'polypeptide(L)'
;MWHCSIRATKTDRHLSDEEWGDIARRIVAATGIAPDGDPDGCRWVAVRHAPDHIHIAASTVRADLRTARHWNDYLTADRELAAVEKEYGLFQVIRGDRTAAKRPTRAAQEKAKRAGQARTAREHLRTTVRTAVAAATSTEEFVHLLERTDGILVDIKHFPSGDVRGYTVALNGDVNAQQKLIWYSGSELSPDLSLPKIRKRLEATDPQHSPRRVNPWHQATAAAERIPHHLDGDDDAAAQAHLAAFGEALDALPMQAPQEIRPQLWQAAEAFERATRSRVQAEHQHARALRIAVRAMVREPAPKDGALLAMFLDAAILAVIAAARWHQLRHHDQQVAAAHQTLIHLQAAYEQTATAPLTALAQRRPPQQIVERHILLIRQAMPAHAEQVVEDLAFDALTAALATAEKDGHDPKQLLQQATDERALNDARSPARVLTWRIERLSTRSVPSDRARVARMRSAARRQGTSVSPAAVAASQPQPPQARRR
;
A
#
# COMPACT_ATOMS: atom_id res chain seq x y z
N MET A 1 32.13 -19.38 19.21
CA MET A 1 32.03 -20.22 17.99
C MET A 1 31.06 -19.54 17.05
N TRP A 2 31.46 -19.39 15.80
CA TRP A 2 30.65 -18.80 14.73
C TRP A 2 30.10 -19.90 13.83
N HIS A 3 28.86 -19.75 13.38
CA HIS A 3 28.19 -20.75 12.55
C HIS A 3 27.30 -20.07 11.51
N CYS A 4 27.44 -20.49 10.25
CA CYS A 4 26.68 -19.98 9.12
C CYS A 4 26.15 -21.16 8.29
N SER A 5 24.86 -21.15 7.97
CA SER A 5 24.25 -22.15 7.08
C SER A 5 23.88 -21.49 5.77
N ILE A 6 24.27 -22.10 4.65
CA ILE A 6 24.03 -21.59 3.30
C ILE A 6 23.27 -22.65 2.52
N ARG A 7 22.19 -22.25 1.84
CA ARG A 7 21.29 -23.13 1.10
C ARG A 7 20.96 -22.55 -0.27
N ALA A 8 21.04 -23.38 -1.31
CA ALA A 8 20.49 -23.10 -2.63
C ALA A 8 18.98 -23.43 -2.65
N THR A 9 18.19 -22.75 -3.48
CA THR A 9 16.77 -23.08 -3.59
C THR A 9 16.57 -24.42 -4.30
N LYS A 10 15.43 -25.06 -4.09
CA LYS A 10 15.07 -26.33 -4.73
C LYS A 10 15.01 -26.25 -6.26
N THR A 11 14.85 -25.05 -6.80
CA THR A 11 14.79 -24.79 -8.25
C THR A 11 16.16 -24.57 -8.88
N ASP A 12 17.22 -24.40 -8.07
CA ASP A 12 18.58 -24.24 -8.58
C ASP A 12 19.16 -25.58 -9.04
N ARG A 13 20.15 -25.50 -9.93
CA ARG A 13 21.01 -26.64 -10.22
C ARG A 13 21.76 -27.10 -8.97
N HIS A 14 22.12 -28.38 -8.94
CA HIS A 14 23.05 -28.86 -7.92
C HIS A 14 24.43 -28.25 -8.13
N LEU A 15 25.01 -27.76 -7.04
CA LEU A 15 26.39 -27.30 -6.98
C LEU A 15 27.32 -28.48 -6.67
N SER A 16 28.50 -28.48 -7.30
CA SER A 16 29.59 -29.41 -6.99
C SER A 16 30.25 -29.06 -5.65
N ASP A 17 31.07 -29.97 -5.12
CA ASP A 17 31.81 -29.71 -3.88
C ASP A 17 32.84 -28.59 -4.04
N GLU A 18 33.41 -28.41 -5.24
CA GLU A 18 34.33 -27.32 -5.56
C GLU A 18 33.62 -25.97 -5.52
N GLU A 19 32.43 -25.88 -6.12
CA GLU A 19 31.59 -24.68 -6.10
C GLU A 19 31.13 -24.35 -4.67
N TRP A 20 30.71 -25.35 -3.90
CA TRP A 20 30.40 -25.14 -2.47
C TRP A 20 31.62 -24.69 -1.67
N GLY A 21 32.79 -25.24 -1.96
CA GLY A 21 34.06 -24.85 -1.33
C GLY A 21 34.44 -23.40 -1.66
N ASP A 22 34.22 -22.96 -2.90
CA ASP A 22 34.41 -21.57 -3.31
C ASP A 22 33.48 -20.61 -2.58
N ILE A 23 32.17 -20.92 -2.56
CA ILE A 23 31.17 -20.14 -1.83
C ILE A 23 31.55 -20.04 -0.35
N ALA A 24 31.98 -21.14 0.28
CA ALA A 24 32.38 -21.12 1.68
C ALA A 24 33.58 -20.20 1.94
N ARG A 25 34.62 -20.27 1.09
CA ARG A 25 35.81 -19.38 1.16
C ARG A 25 35.41 -17.90 1.06
N ARG A 26 34.59 -17.56 0.07
CA ARG A 26 34.10 -16.18 -0.13
C ARG A 26 33.34 -15.66 1.08
N ILE A 27 32.50 -16.50 1.69
CA ILE A 27 31.69 -16.09 2.84
C ILE A 27 32.53 -15.88 4.09
N VAL A 28 33.49 -16.76 4.40
CA VAL A 28 34.37 -16.53 5.56
C VAL A 28 35.27 -15.30 5.37
N ALA A 29 35.66 -14.99 4.14
CA ALA A 29 36.40 -13.78 3.81
C ALA A 29 35.53 -12.53 4.00
N ALA A 30 34.34 -12.49 3.38
CA ALA A 30 33.41 -11.37 3.46
C ALA A 30 32.91 -11.07 4.88
N THR A 31 32.79 -12.10 5.73
CA THR A 31 32.33 -11.97 7.12
C THR A 31 33.44 -11.59 8.10
N GLY A 32 34.69 -11.48 7.65
CA GLY A 32 35.83 -11.16 8.51
C GLY A 32 36.28 -12.30 9.42
N ILE A 33 35.79 -13.52 9.17
CA ILE A 33 36.19 -14.74 9.88
C ILE A 33 37.57 -15.17 9.43
N ALA A 34 37.78 -15.30 8.12
CA ALA A 34 39.06 -15.61 7.51
C ALA A 34 39.25 -14.79 6.23
N PRO A 35 39.63 -13.50 6.35
CA PRO A 35 39.89 -12.64 5.19
C PRO A 35 40.96 -13.21 4.27
N ASP A 36 40.83 -12.94 2.97
CA ASP A 36 41.81 -13.41 1.98
C ASP A 36 43.20 -12.84 2.26
N GLY A 37 44.20 -13.71 2.25
CA GLY A 37 45.60 -13.35 2.51
C GLY A 37 45.93 -13.04 3.97
N ASP A 38 44.99 -13.23 4.91
CA ASP A 38 45.22 -13.04 6.35
C ASP A 38 45.76 -14.33 6.99
N PRO A 39 47.06 -14.43 7.28
CA PRO A 39 47.65 -15.65 7.87
C PRO A 39 47.10 -15.95 9.27
N ASP A 40 46.54 -14.93 9.95
CA ASP A 40 45.99 -15.02 11.30
C ASP A 40 44.46 -15.21 11.32
N GLY A 41 43.83 -15.41 10.16
CA GLY A 41 42.40 -15.70 10.04
C GLY A 41 41.94 -16.86 10.94
N CYS A 42 40.66 -16.86 11.33
CA CYS A 42 40.11 -17.92 12.15
C CYS A 42 40.14 -19.28 11.44
N ARG A 43 40.30 -20.35 12.21
CA ARG A 43 40.19 -21.72 11.69
C ARG A 43 38.71 -22.04 11.48
N TRP A 44 38.40 -22.60 10.32
CA TRP A 44 37.03 -22.89 9.92
C TRP A 44 36.94 -24.19 9.13
N VAL A 45 35.74 -24.74 9.07
CA VAL A 45 35.39 -25.91 8.26
C VAL A 45 34.02 -25.68 7.62
N ALA A 46 33.86 -26.14 6.38
CA ALA A 46 32.57 -26.25 5.72
C ALA A 46 32.20 -27.73 5.58
N VAL A 47 30.96 -28.06 5.93
CA VAL A 47 30.41 -29.41 5.88
C VAL A 47 29.18 -29.40 4.99
N ARG A 48 29.20 -30.20 3.93
CA ARG A 48 28.02 -30.42 3.08
C ARG A 48 27.06 -31.38 3.78
N HIS A 49 25.91 -30.85 4.22
CA HIS A 49 24.91 -31.65 4.94
C HIS A 49 23.88 -32.29 4.02
N ALA A 50 23.58 -31.66 2.88
CA ALA A 50 22.75 -32.23 1.83
C ALA A 50 23.11 -31.67 0.45
N PRO A 51 22.49 -32.15 -0.65
CA PRO A 51 22.79 -31.67 -1.99
C PRO A 51 22.63 -30.16 -2.17
N ASP A 52 21.72 -29.55 -1.40
CA ASP A 52 21.29 -28.15 -1.52
C ASP A 52 21.85 -27.21 -0.44
N HIS A 53 22.60 -27.70 0.55
CA HIS A 53 23.13 -26.81 1.61
C HIS A 53 24.38 -27.30 2.33
N ILE A 54 25.14 -26.33 2.84
CA ILE A 54 26.33 -26.51 3.66
C ILE A 54 26.20 -25.79 5.01
N HIS A 55 27.00 -26.22 5.97
CA HIS A 55 27.21 -25.57 7.27
C HIS A 55 28.67 -25.19 7.41
N ILE A 56 28.93 -23.93 7.73
CA ILE A 56 30.27 -23.41 8.02
C ILE A 56 30.37 -23.18 9.51
N ALA A 57 31.40 -23.75 10.14
CA ALA A 57 31.71 -23.53 11.55
C ALA A 57 33.13 -22.96 11.68
N ALA A 58 33.30 -21.96 12.54
CA ALA A 58 34.60 -21.34 12.75
C ALA A 58 34.88 -20.97 14.22
N SER A 59 36.17 -20.89 14.56
CA SER A 59 36.59 -20.19 15.77
C SER A 59 36.22 -18.70 15.66
N THR A 60 35.97 -18.06 16.80
CA THR A 60 35.79 -16.59 16.87
C THR A 60 37.04 -15.87 17.37
N VAL A 61 38.07 -16.65 17.69
CA VAL A 61 39.41 -16.20 18.09
C VAL A 61 40.37 -16.55 16.94
N ARG A 62 41.17 -15.56 16.56
CA ARG A 62 42.18 -15.58 15.50
C ARG A 62 43.46 -16.25 15.98
N ALA A 63 44.38 -16.54 15.06
CA ALA A 63 45.69 -17.12 15.43
C ALA A 63 46.54 -16.16 16.27
N ASP A 64 46.38 -14.85 16.05
CA ASP A 64 47.00 -13.76 16.82
C ASP A 64 46.33 -13.48 18.19
N LEU A 65 45.44 -14.38 18.63
CA LEU A 65 44.67 -14.29 19.88
C LEU A 65 43.65 -13.15 19.98
N ARG A 66 43.43 -12.37 18.91
CA ARG A 66 42.37 -11.36 18.87
C ARG A 66 41.02 -11.97 18.46
N THR A 67 39.94 -11.29 18.79
CA THR A 67 38.60 -11.67 18.31
C THR A 67 38.43 -11.30 16.83
N ALA A 68 37.82 -12.18 16.04
CA ALA A 68 37.45 -11.89 14.66
C ALA A 68 36.52 -10.67 14.57
N ARG A 69 36.73 -9.79 13.59
CA ARG A 69 35.88 -8.62 13.34
C ARG A 69 34.67 -9.01 12.47
N HIS A 70 33.73 -9.71 13.07
CA HIS A 70 32.54 -10.28 12.41
C HIS A 70 31.23 -9.60 12.80
N TRP A 71 31.29 -8.34 13.25
CA TRP A 71 30.10 -7.59 13.63
C TRP A 71 29.21 -7.32 12.41
N ASN A 72 27.92 -7.63 12.50
CA ASN A 72 26.95 -7.56 11.39
C ASN A 72 27.36 -8.38 10.15
N ASP A 73 28.08 -9.47 10.35
CA ASP A 73 28.45 -10.47 9.34
C ASP A 73 27.33 -10.89 8.39
N TYR A 74 26.09 -11.02 8.87
CA TYR A 74 24.95 -11.39 8.05
C TYR A 74 24.72 -10.42 6.88
N LEU A 75 25.14 -9.15 7.01
CA LEU A 75 25.03 -8.14 5.95
C LEU A 75 26.12 -8.26 4.90
N THR A 76 27.33 -8.63 5.31
CA THR A 76 28.43 -8.83 4.37
C THR A 76 28.28 -10.19 3.68
N ALA A 77 27.87 -11.22 4.41
CA ALA A 77 27.47 -12.52 3.87
C ALA A 77 26.33 -12.39 2.84
N ASP A 78 25.26 -11.64 3.15
CA ASP A 78 24.14 -11.45 2.22
C ASP A 78 24.56 -10.72 0.92
N ARG A 79 25.47 -9.73 1.03
CA ARG A 79 26.05 -9.05 -0.13
C ARG A 79 26.90 -9.99 -0.98
N GLU A 80 27.70 -10.84 -0.35
CA GLU A 80 28.51 -11.83 -1.05
C GLU A 80 27.65 -12.90 -1.72
N LEU A 81 26.60 -13.37 -1.04
CA LEU A 81 25.62 -14.29 -1.63
C LEU A 81 24.94 -13.67 -2.85
N ALA A 82 24.72 -12.36 -2.88
CA ALA A 82 24.14 -11.69 -4.06
C ALA A 82 25.07 -11.79 -5.28
N ALA A 83 26.37 -11.64 -5.05
CA ALA A 83 27.37 -11.80 -6.09
C ALA A 83 27.45 -13.26 -6.57
N VAL A 84 27.48 -14.22 -5.62
CA VAL A 84 27.46 -15.66 -5.90
C VAL A 84 26.23 -16.03 -6.72
N GLU A 85 25.03 -15.62 -6.30
CA GLU A 85 23.77 -15.95 -6.99
C GLU A 85 23.82 -15.50 -8.46
N LYS A 86 24.29 -14.28 -8.70
CA LYS A 86 24.43 -13.74 -10.05
C LYS A 86 25.49 -14.48 -10.88
N GLU A 87 26.66 -14.72 -10.31
CA GLU A 87 27.80 -15.33 -10.99
C GLU A 87 27.54 -16.80 -11.35
N TYR A 88 26.93 -17.55 -10.44
CA TYR A 88 26.65 -18.97 -10.61
C TYR A 88 25.33 -19.25 -11.37
N GLY A 89 24.59 -18.20 -11.74
CA GLY A 89 23.30 -18.30 -12.41
C GLY A 89 22.21 -18.93 -11.54
N LEU A 90 22.27 -18.71 -10.23
CA LEU A 90 21.32 -19.22 -9.25
C LEU A 90 20.15 -18.26 -9.07
N PHE A 91 19.11 -18.74 -8.40
CA PHE A 91 17.97 -17.91 -8.02
C PHE A 91 18.42 -16.72 -7.17
N GLN A 92 18.20 -15.52 -7.71
CA GLN A 92 18.53 -14.28 -7.02
C GLN A 92 17.45 -13.98 -5.98
N VAL A 93 17.83 -14.02 -4.70
CA VAL A 93 16.91 -13.79 -3.59
C VAL A 93 16.49 -12.33 -3.57
N ILE A 94 15.18 -12.07 -3.47
CA ILE A 94 14.64 -10.72 -3.30
C ILE A 94 14.99 -10.19 -1.90
N ARG A 95 16.11 -9.50 -1.79
CA ARG A 95 16.67 -9.01 -0.53
C ARG A 95 15.82 -7.92 0.12
N GLY A 96 15.82 -7.92 1.45
CA GLY A 96 15.11 -6.96 2.28
C GLY A 96 15.72 -5.56 2.22
N ASP A 97 14.88 -4.55 2.02
CA ASP A 97 15.29 -3.14 2.14
C ASP A 97 15.25 -2.61 3.59
N ARG A 98 14.83 -3.45 4.54
CA ARG A 98 14.67 -3.19 5.99
C ARG A 98 13.63 -2.12 6.33
N THR A 99 12.72 -1.83 5.42
CA THR A 99 11.60 -0.89 5.64
C THR A 99 10.35 -1.59 6.18
N ALA A 100 10.27 -2.92 6.02
CA ALA A 100 9.16 -3.74 6.48
C ALA A 100 9.10 -3.87 8.00
N ALA A 101 7.90 -4.13 8.52
CA ALA A 101 7.72 -4.52 9.90
C ALA A 101 8.42 -5.86 10.19
N LYS A 102 8.89 -6.04 11.43
CA LYS A 102 9.56 -7.29 11.81
C LYS A 102 8.60 -8.48 11.66
N ARG A 103 9.06 -9.53 10.97
CA ARG A 103 8.35 -10.81 10.89
C ARG A 103 8.33 -11.47 12.28
N PRO A 104 7.25 -12.20 12.64
CA PRO A 104 7.25 -12.98 13.87
C PRO A 104 8.36 -14.02 13.86
N THR A 105 8.88 -14.33 15.04
CA THR A 105 9.83 -15.43 15.19
C THR A 105 9.10 -16.77 15.08
N ARG A 106 9.83 -17.83 14.70
CA ARG A 106 9.29 -19.19 14.71
C ARG A 106 8.67 -19.55 16.07
N ALA A 107 9.32 -19.18 17.17
CA ALA A 107 8.80 -19.42 18.51
C ALA A 107 7.43 -18.73 18.75
N ALA A 108 7.26 -17.49 18.25
CA ALA A 108 5.98 -16.79 18.33
C ALA A 108 4.90 -17.46 17.47
N GLN A 109 5.24 -17.92 16.27
CA GLN A 109 4.33 -18.67 15.39
C GLN A 109 3.89 -20.00 16.03
N GLU A 110 4.84 -20.77 16.58
CA GLU A 110 4.52 -22.03 17.27
C GLU A 110 3.71 -21.78 18.55
N LYS A 111 3.95 -20.66 19.25
CA LYS A 111 3.11 -20.26 20.40
C LYS A 111 1.67 -19.98 19.96
N ALA A 112 1.46 -19.22 18.90
CA ALA A 112 0.13 -18.94 18.36
C ALA A 112 -0.58 -20.23 17.93
N LYS A 113 0.13 -21.10 17.19
CA LYS A 113 -0.37 -22.40 16.76
C LYS A 113 -0.82 -23.28 17.93
N ARG A 114 -0.01 -23.36 19.01
CA ARG A 114 -0.37 -24.10 20.23
C ARG A 114 -1.60 -23.52 20.94
N ALA A 115 -1.83 -22.21 20.83
CA ALA A 115 -3.00 -21.54 21.38
C ALA A 115 -4.22 -21.57 20.43
N GLY A 116 -4.15 -22.31 19.32
CA GLY A 116 -5.22 -22.38 18.32
C GLY A 116 -5.44 -21.07 17.55
N GLN A 117 -4.49 -20.15 17.59
CA GLN A 117 -4.60 -18.84 16.96
C GLN A 117 -3.98 -18.85 15.56
N ALA A 118 -4.70 -18.32 14.58
CA ALA A 118 -4.22 -18.18 13.20
C ALA A 118 -3.10 -17.13 13.04
N ARG A 119 -2.96 -16.21 14.00
CA ARG A 119 -2.00 -15.10 13.98
C ARG A 119 -1.26 -15.00 15.31
N THR A 120 -0.04 -14.48 15.27
CA THR A 120 0.69 -14.14 16.49
C THR A 120 0.10 -12.92 17.17
N ALA A 121 0.29 -12.80 18.49
CA ALA A 121 -0.17 -11.64 19.24
C ALA A 121 0.36 -10.31 18.66
N ARG A 122 1.62 -10.30 18.18
CA ARG A 122 2.23 -9.13 17.53
C ARG A 122 1.52 -8.75 16.22
N GLU A 123 1.15 -9.72 15.39
CA GLU A 123 0.42 -9.47 14.14
C GLU A 123 -0.99 -8.97 14.44
N HIS A 124 -1.68 -9.58 15.41
CA HIS A 124 -2.99 -9.11 15.87
C HIS A 124 -2.93 -7.67 16.37
N LEU A 125 -2.00 -7.35 17.29
CA LEU A 125 -1.81 -6.00 17.81
C LEU A 125 -1.45 -5.00 16.72
N ARG A 126 -0.55 -5.35 15.79
CA ARG A 126 -0.21 -4.48 14.65
C ARG A 126 -1.46 -4.15 13.84
N THR A 127 -2.23 -5.18 13.50
CA THR A 127 -3.47 -5.05 12.73
C THR A 127 -4.45 -4.11 13.43
N THR A 128 -4.74 -4.37 14.71
CA THR A 128 -5.65 -3.55 15.52
C THR A 128 -5.21 -2.10 15.62
N VAL A 129 -3.91 -1.86 15.86
CA VAL A 129 -3.36 -0.50 15.94
C VAL A 129 -3.47 0.23 14.61
N ARG A 130 -3.22 -0.44 13.47
CA ARG A 130 -3.36 0.18 12.15
C ARG A 130 -4.81 0.59 11.89
N THR A 131 -5.75 -0.30 12.17
CA THR A 131 -7.18 -0.03 12.04
C THR A 131 -7.63 1.15 12.92
N ALA A 132 -7.16 1.22 14.18
CA ALA A 132 -7.45 2.36 15.06
C ALA A 132 -6.90 3.68 14.52
N VAL A 133 -5.66 3.69 13.99
CA VAL A 133 -5.07 4.89 13.35
C VAL A 133 -5.88 5.31 12.12
N ALA A 134 -6.33 4.37 11.30
CA ALA A 134 -7.12 4.67 10.11
C ALA A 134 -8.49 5.30 10.42
N ALA A 135 -9.08 4.96 11.57
CA ALA A 135 -10.36 5.52 12.02
C ALA A 135 -10.23 6.85 12.79
N ALA A 136 -9.10 7.08 13.46
CA ALA A 136 -8.87 8.24 14.30
C ALA A 136 -8.70 9.55 13.52
N THR A 137 -9.20 10.65 14.07
CA THR A 137 -8.99 12.03 13.58
C THR A 137 -8.07 12.86 14.46
N SER A 138 -7.86 12.45 15.71
CA SER A 138 -6.92 13.06 16.65
C SER A 138 -6.16 12.00 17.43
N THR A 139 -5.09 12.41 18.14
CA THR A 139 -4.28 11.49 18.94
C THR A 139 -5.09 10.92 20.11
N GLU A 140 -5.97 11.73 20.68
CA GLU A 140 -6.87 11.39 21.78
C GLU A 140 -7.91 10.35 21.32
N GLU A 141 -8.51 10.57 20.15
CA GLU A 141 -9.45 9.60 19.58
C GLU A 141 -8.76 8.27 19.25
N PHE A 142 -7.51 8.31 18.76
CA PHE A 142 -6.70 7.11 18.52
C PHE A 142 -6.52 6.28 19.80
N VAL A 143 -6.11 6.91 20.90
CA VAL A 143 -5.93 6.23 22.20
C VAL A 143 -7.25 5.62 22.66
N HIS A 144 -8.33 6.39 22.61
CA HIS A 144 -9.64 5.96 23.05
C HIS A 144 -10.23 4.82 22.20
N LEU A 145 -9.95 4.77 20.90
CA LEU A 145 -10.31 3.64 20.04
C LEU A 145 -9.56 2.35 20.45
N LEU A 146 -8.29 2.45 20.82
CA LEU A 146 -7.53 1.31 21.31
C LEU A 146 -8.05 0.79 22.65
N GLU A 147 -8.32 1.69 23.61
CA GLU A 147 -8.83 1.34 24.94
C GLU A 147 -10.20 0.66 24.88
N ARG A 148 -11.01 0.98 23.87
CA ARG A 148 -12.32 0.36 23.63
C ARG A 148 -12.24 -0.94 22.85
N THR A 149 -11.07 -1.33 22.36
CA THR A 149 -10.96 -2.56 21.58
C THR A 149 -10.81 -3.76 22.52
N ASP A 150 -11.78 -4.67 22.46
CA ASP A 150 -11.81 -5.87 23.31
C ASP A 150 -10.52 -6.69 23.21
N GLY A 151 -10.03 -7.11 24.38
CA GLY A 151 -8.82 -7.93 24.48
C GLY A 151 -7.51 -7.16 24.32
N ILE A 152 -7.54 -5.84 24.09
CA ILE A 152 -6.33 -5.02 24.02
C ILE A 152 -6.13 -4.26 25.33
N LEU A 153 -4.91 -4.35 25.87
CA LEU A 153 -4.46 -3.54 27.00
C LEU A 153 -3.58 -2.41 26.47
N VAL A 154 -3.80 -1.19 26.96
CA VAL A 154 -3.09 0.02 26.52
C VAL A 154 -2.39 0.64 27.73
N ASP A 155 -1.12 1.01 27.56
CA ASP A 155 -0.34 1.77 28.52
C ASP A 155 0.21 3.03 27.84
N ILE A 156 -0.23 4.20 28.33
CA ILE A 156 0.14 5.50 27.78
C ILE A 156 1.32 6.07 28.57
N LYS A 157 2.38 6.42 27.85
CA LYS A 157 3.60 6.99 28.44
C LYS A 157 3.56 8.49 28.28
N HIS A 158 3.76 9.20 29.39
CA HIS A 158 3.77 10.66 29.43
C HIS A 158 5.18 11.22 29.64
N PHE A 159 5.42 12.44 29.18
CA PHE A 159 6.54 13.26 29.63
C PHE A 159 6.25 13.83 31.03
N PRO A 160 7.26 14.32 31.75
CA PRO A 160 7.05 15.05 33.01
C PRO A 160 6.11 16.27 32.87
N SER A 161 5.98 16.84 31.67
CA SER A 161 5.03 17.91 31.35
C SER A 161 3.56 17.47 31.33
N GLY A 162 3.28 16.16 31.32
CA GLY A 162 1.94 15.59 31.14
C GLY A 162 1.62 15.21 29.69
N ASP A 163 2.39 15.71 28.71
CA ASP A 163 2.16 15.41 27.29
C ASP A 163 2.39 13.93 26.97
N VAL A 164 1.59 13.37 26.06
CA VAL A 164 1.76 11.98 25.61
C VAL A 164 3.08 11.83 24.85
N ARG A 165 3.99 11.03 25.41
CA ARG A 165 5.29 10.64 24.86
C ARG A 165 5.20 9.43 23.94
N GLY A 166 4.39 8.45 24.29
CA GLY A 166 4.29 7.19 23.56
C GLY A 166 3.18 6.30 24.10
N TYR A 167 3.04 5.13 23.49
CA TYR A 167 2.10 4.11 23.94
C TYR A 167 2.73 2.72 23.78
N THR A 168 2.26 1.80 24.62
CA THR A 168 2.52 0.36 24.52
C THR A 168 1.20 -0.38 24.57
N VAL A 169 1.10 -1.48 23.82
CA VAL A 169 -0.08 -2.34 23.81
C VAL A 169 0.31 -3.78 24.11
N ALA A 170 -0.60 -4.51 24.76
CA ALA A 170 -0.49 -5.93 25.00
C ALA A 170 -1.81 -6.62 24.62
N LEU A 171 -1.72 -7.87 24.18
CA LEU A 171 -2.89 -8.71 23.98
C LEU A 171 -3.22 -9.37 25.32
N ASN A 172 -4.47 -9.26 25.76
CA ASN A 172 -4.91 -9.87 27.01
C ASN A 172 -4.67 -11.39 26.97
N GLY A 173 -4.05 -11.93 28.02
CA GLY A 173 -3.64 -13.33 28.10
C GLY A 173 -2.34 -13.70 27.36
N ASP A 174 -1.72 -12.79 26.59
CA ASP A 174 -0.42 -13.05 25.96
C ASP A 174 0.73 -12.82 26.95
N VAL A 175 1.14 -13.90 27.63
CA VAL A 175 2.20 -13.87 28.66
C VAL A 175 3.49 -14.57 28.24
N ASN A 176 4.61 -14.15 28.82
CA ASN A 176 5.90 -14.83 28.66
C ASN A 176 6.03 -16.05 29.59
N ALA A 177 7.20 -16.71 29.57
CA ALA A 177 7.47 -17.88 30.41
C ALA A 177 7.35 -17.58 31.93
N GLN A 178 7.50 -16.32 32.34
CA GLN A 178 7.37 -15.84 33.72
C GLN A 178 5.95 -15.35 34.04
N GLN A 179 4.93 -15.67 33.23
CA GLN A 179 3.54 -15.24 33.42
C GLN A 179 3.34 -13.71 33.43
N LYS A 180 4.26 -12.95 32.83
CA LYS A 180 4.13 -11.50 32.66
C LYS A 180 3.61 -11.17 31.27
N LEU A 181 2.73 -10.17 31.17
CA LEU A 181 2.22 -9.64 29.91
C LEU A 181 3.37 -9.19 29.00
N ILE A 182 3.22 -9.47 27.71
CA ILE A 182 4.16 -9.04 26.68
C ILE A 182 3.67 -7.73 26.07
N TRP A 183 4.39 -6.65 26.34
CA TRP A 183 4.08 -5.31 25.83
C TRP A 183 4.88 -5.00 24.56
N TYR A 184 4.23 -4.36 23.60
CA TYR A 184 4.85 -3.86 22.38
C TYR A 184 4.61 -2.36 22.24
N SER A 185 5.69 -1.61 22.02
CA SER A 185 5.59 -0.23 21.58
C SER A 185 5.12 -0.14 20.14
N GLY A 186 4.54 0.99 19.74
CA GLY A 186 4.14 1.22 18.35
C GLY A 186 5.27 0.96 17.34
N SER A 187 6.49 1.43 17.61
CA SER A 187 7.65 1.19 16.74
C SER A 187 8.12 -0.26 16.71
N GLU A 188 7.84 -1.05 17.75
CA GLU A 188 8.05 -2.50 17.71
C GLU A 188 6.99 -3.17 16.84
N LEU A 189 5.74 -2.72 16.87
CA LEU A 189 4.73 -3.27 15.97
C LEU A 189 5.10 -2.99 14.51
N SER A 190 5.32 -1.74 14.13
CA SER A 190 5.80 -1.35 12.80
C SER A 190 6.47 0.04 12.82
N PRO A 191 7.49 0.33 11.98
CA PRO A 191 8.23 1.59 12.04
C PRO A 191 7.38 2.86 11.88
N ASP A 192 6.20 2.80 11.26
CA ASP A 192 5.26 3.92 11.08
C ASP A 192 4.26 4.11 12.23
N LEU A 193 4.18 3.14 13.14
CA LEU A 193 3.24 3.14 14.26
C LEU A 193 3.80 3.78 15.53
N SER A 194 5.00 4.35 15.48
CA SER A 194 5.48 5.23 16.57
C SER A 194 4.54 6.43 16.74
N LEU A 195 4.30 6.87 17.97
CA LEU A 195 3.40 8.00 18.25
C LEU A 195 3.74 9.28 17.46
N PRO A 196 5.01 9.72 17.32
CA PRO A 196 5.31 10.92 16.53
C PRO A 196 4.89 10.83 15.07
N LYS A 197 5.01 9.64 14.45
CA LYS A 197 4.57 9.41 13.06
C LYS A 197 3.05 9.30 12.94
N ILE A 198 2.37 8.74 13.94
CA ILE A 198 0.90 8.76 14.00
C ILE A 198 0.42 10.20 14.09
N ARG A 199 0.97 10.98 15.02
CA ARG A 199 0.63 12.40 15.22
C ARG A 199 0.79 13.21 13.93
N LYS A 200 1.93 13.11 13.24
CA LYS A 200 2.16 13.79 11.95
C LYS A 200 1.08 13.47 10.89
N ARG A 201 0.54 12.23 10.89
CA ARG A 201 -0.53 11.82 9.97
C ARG A 201 -1.91 12.33 10.39
N LEU A 202 -2.16 12.48 11.69
CA LEU A 202 -3.41 13.01 12.24
C LEU A 202 -3.48 14.54 12.14
N GLU A 203 -2.36 15.25 12.32
CA GLU A 203 -2.29 16.71 12.16
C GLU A 203 -2.48 17.14 10.70
N ALA A 204 -2.05 16.32 9.73
CA ALA A 204 -2.20 16.60 8.31
C ALA A 204 -3.65 16.68 7.81
N THR A 205 -4.64 16.35 8.65
CA THR A 205 -6.07 16.29 8.29
C THR A 205 -6.94 17.34 8.96
N ASP A 206 -6.36 18.37 9.58
CA ASP A 206 -7.11 19.42 10.28
C ASP A 206 -8.28 19.96 9.43
N PRO A 207 -9.53 20.03 9.89
CA PRO A 207 -10.68 20.26 9.02
C PRO A 207 -10.75 21.71 8.51
N GLN A 208 -10.68 21.91 7.19
CA GLN A 208 -11.34 23.05 6.56
C GLN A 208 -12.70 22.60 6.06
N HIS A 209 -13.74 23.36 6.44
CA HIS A 209 -15.15 23.11 6.13
C HIS A 209 -15.35 22.78 4.64
N SER A 210 -15.85 21.58 4.34
CA SER A 210 -16.37 21.24 3.02
C SER A 210 -17.90 21.38 3.03
N PRO A 211 -18.48 22.37 2.31
CA PRO A 211 -19.90 22.71 2.42
C PRO A 211 -20.82 21.84 1.54
N ARG A 212 -20.47 20.58 1.22
CA ARG A 212 -21.30 19.73 0.35
C ARG A 212 -21.48 18.31 0.90
N ARG A 213 -22.74 17.93 1.10
CA ARG A 213 -23.22 16.56 1.36
C ARG A 213 -22.98 15.66 0.14
N VAL A 214 -21.75 15.26 -0.11
CA VAL A 214 -21.45 14.16 -1.05
C VAL A 214 -21.16 12.92 -0.22
N ASN A 215 -21.74 11.77 -0.59
CA ASN A 215 -21.54 10.52 0.13
C ASN A 215 -20.03 10.23 0.32
N PRO A 216 -19.54 9.99 1.54
CA PRO A 216 -18.12 9.76 1.83
C PRO A 216 -17.49 8.61 1.05
N TRP A 217 -18.24 7.54 0.77
CA TRP A 217 -17.75 6.43 -0.05
C TRP A 217 -17.44 6.89 -1.47
N HIS A 218 -18.32 7.68 -2.10
CA HIS A 218 -18.04 8.24 -3.43
C HIS A 218 -16.83 9.19 -3.42
N GLN A 219 -16.63 9.95 -2.33
CA GLN A 219 -15.44 10.80 -2.18
C GLN A 219 -14.16 9.97 -2.07
N ALA A 220 -14.18 8.91 -1.25
CA ALA A 220 -13.05 8.01 -1.06
C ALA A 220 -12.71 7.26 -2.35
N THR A 221 -13.71 6.72 -3.06
CA THR A 221 -13.53 6.11 -4.38
C THR A 221 -12.92 7.11 -5.37
N ALA A 222 -13.46 8.33 -5.46
CA ALA A 222 -12.92 9.35 -6.35
C ALA A 222 -11.48 9.74 -5.99
N ALA A 223 -11.12 9.72 -4.72
CA ALA A 223 -9.75 9.98 -4.29
C ALA A 223 -8.82 8.79 -4.64
N ALA A 224 -9.29 7.56 -4.51
CA ALA A 224 -8.55 6.35 -4.89
C ALA A 224 -8.30 6.26 -6.40
N GLU A 225 -9.30 6.59 -7.24
CA GLU A 225 -9.16 6.61 -8.70
C GLU A 225 -8.11 7.62 -9.21
N ARG A 226 -7.78 8.64 -8.42
CA ARG A 226 -6.74 9.62 -8.77
C ARG A 226 -5.33 9.19 -8.40
N ILE A 227 -5.18 8.14 -7.58
CA ILE A 227 -3.86 7.65 -7.16
C ILE A 227 -2.93 7.38 -8.35
N PRO A 228 -3.35 6.67 -9.43
CA PRO A 228 -2.48 6.47 -10.59
C PRO A 228 -1.87 7.76 -11.13
N HIS A 229 -2.68 8.82 -11.30
CA HIS A 229 -2.20 10.12 -11.76
C HIS A 229 -1.16 10.74 -10.81
N HIS A 230 -1.31 10.55 -9.50
CA HIS A 230 -0.33 11.01 -8.51
C HIS A 230 0.95 10.16 -8.51
N LEU A 231 0.89 8.91 -8.94
CA LEU A 231 2.05 8.02 -9.07
C LEU A 231 2.80 8.20 -10.40
N ASP A 232 2.12 8.64 -11.46
CA ASP A 232 2.73 8.89 -12.77
C ASP A 232 3.60 10.17 -12.79
N GLY A 233 3.51 11.02 -11.77
CA GLY A 233 4.35 12.21 -11.63
C GLY A 233 5.76 11.93 -11.08
N ASP A 234 6.62 12.95 -11.17
CA ASP A 234 8.02 12.86 -10.73
C ASP A 234 8.23 13.10 -9.21
N ASP A 235 7.16 13.36 -8.46
CA ASP A 235 7.22 13.63 -7.02
C ASP A 235 7.06 12.33 -6.20
N ASP A 236 8.20 11.71 -5.91
CA ASP A 236 8.28 10.50 -5.09
C ASP A 236 7.67 10.67 -3.69
N ALA A 237 7.83 11.84 -3.08
CA ALA A 237 7.34 12.10 -1.73
C ALA A 237 5.80 12.19 -1.70
N ALA A 238 5.21 12.81 -2.73
CA ALA A 238 3.77 12.81 -2.95
C ALA A 238 3.24 11.41 -3.25
N ALA A 239 3.88 10.67 -4.16
CA ALA A 239 3.53 9.29 -4.49
C ALA A 239 3.51 8.40 -3.22
N GLN A 240 4.57 8.45 -2.42
CA GLN A 240 4.67 7.72 -1.17
C GLN A 240 3.59 8.14 -0.15
N ALA A 241 3.22 9.42 -0.12
CA ALA A 241 2.15 9.91 0.75
C ALA A 241 0.77 9.36 0.36
N HIS A 242 0.48 9.25 -0.95
CA HIS A 242 -0.74 8.65 -1.48
C HIS A 242 -0.79 7.14 -1.22
N LEU A 243 0.32 6.41 -1.41
CA LEU A 243 0.40 4.99 -1.04
C LEU A 243 0.15 4.77 0.45
N ALA A 244 0.74 5.59 1.32
CA ALA A 244 0.51 5.50 2.76
C ALA A 244 -0.96 5.76 3.15
N ALA A 245 -1.58 6.80 2.59
CA ALA A 245 -2.99 7.12 2.85
C ALA A 245 -3.94 6.06 2.28
N PHE A 246 -3.62 5.47 1.14
CA PHE A 246 -4.39 4.37 0.57
C PHE A 246 -4.25 3.08 1.39
N GLY A 247 -3.06 2.80 1.95
CA GLY A 247 -2.88 1.72 2.92
C GLY A 247 -3.77 1.90 4.16
N GLU A 248 -3.89 3.12 4.69
CA GLU A 248 -4.82 3.43 5.78
C GLU A 248 -6.28 3.11 5.38
N ALA A 249 -6.67 3.33 4.12
CA ALA A 249 -8.00 2.94 3.64
C ALA A 249 -8.20 1.43 3.69
N LEU A 250 -7.21 0.65 3.21
CA LEU A 250 -7.27 -0.82 3.23
C LEU A 250 -7.29 -1.36 4.67
N ASP A 251 -6.55 -0.76 5.60
CA ASP A 251 -6.53 -1.14 7.03
C ASP A 251 -7.92 -0.98 7.71
N ALA A 252 -8.79 -0.12 7.17
CA ALA A 252 -10.11 0.15 7.73
C ALA A 252 -11.26 -0.65 7.06
N LEU A 253 -11.06 -1.11 5.82
CA LEU A 253 -12.11 -1.84 5.07
C LEU A 253 -12.68 -3.06 5.81
N PRO A 254 -11.89 -3.91 6.52
CA PRO A 254 -12.45 -5.06 7.22
C PRO A 254 -13.52 -4.72 8.27
N MET A 255 -13.50 -3.50 8.84
CA MET A 255 -14.54 -3.05 9.77
C MET A 255 -15.89 -2.79 9.08
N GLN A 256 -15.85 -2.40 7.81
CA GLN A 256 -17.02 -1.98 7.04
C GLN A 256 -17.61 -3.12 6.20
N ALA A 257 -16.87 -4.21 6.02
CA ALA A 257 -17.24 -5.30 5.12
C ALA A 257 -18.08 -6.40 5.80
N PRO A 258 -18.95 -7.09 5.02
CA PRO A 258 -19.61 -8.33 5.44
C PRO A 258 -18.61 -9.40 5.89
N GLN A 259 -19.02 -10.27 6.82
CA GLN A 259 -18.14 -11.23 7.49
C GLN A 259 -17.42 -12.17 6.52
N GLU A 260 -18.08 -12.52 5.42
CA GLU A 260 -17.61 -13.43 4.38
C GLU A 260 -16.40 -12.87 3.62
N ILE A 261 -16.35 -11.55 3.45
CA ILE A 261 -15.34 -10.84 2.65
C ILE A 261 -14.14 -10.39 3.52
N ARG A 262 -14.36 -10.21 4.83
CA ARG A 262 -13.32 -9.74 5.78
C ARG A 262 -11.98 -10.47 5.68
N PRO A 263 -11.90 -11.80 5.56
CA PRO A 263 -10.62 -12.50 5.47
C PRO A 263 -9.78 -12.03 4.28
N GLN A 264 -10.39 -11.80 3.11
CA GLN A 264 -9.68 -11.32 1.93
C GLN A 264 -9.19 -9.88 2.12
N LEU A 265 -10.01 -9.01 2.71
CA LEU A 265 -9.61 -7.62 2.97
C LEU A 265 -8.49 -7.52 4.01
N TRP A 266 -8.50 -8.38 5.02
CA TRP A 266 -7.40 -8.47 5.98
C TRP A 266 -6.09 -8.87 5.30
N GLN A 267 -6.11 -9.88 4.44
CA GLN A 267 -4.93 -10.31 3.69
C GLN A 267 -4.44 -9.24 2.71
N ALA A 268 -5.38 -8.54 2.05
CA ALA A 268 -5.06 -7.42 1.17
C ALA A 268 -4.35 -6.29 1.92
N ALA A 269 -4.87 -5.87 3.07
CA ALA A 269 -4.29 -4.82 3.91
C ALA A 269 -2.90 -5.22 4.44
N GLU A 270 -2.75 -6.46 4.92
CA GLU A 270 -1.49 -6.99 5.43
C GLU A 270 -0.41 -7.06 4.34
N ALA A 271 -0.76 -7.56 3.15
CA ALA A 271 0.14 -7.55 1.99
C ALA A 271 0.50 -6.12 1.58
N PHE A 272 -0.49 -5.22 1.52
CA PHE A 272 -0.28 -3.86 1.03
C PHE A 272 0.54 -3.03 2.01
N GLU A 273 0.53 -3.35 3.32
CA GLU A 273 1.42 -2.72 4.30
C GLU A 273 2.85 -2.67 3.76
N ARG A 274 3.34 -3.77 3.19
CA ARG A 274 4.69 -3.84 2.64
C ARG A 274 4.89 -2.92 1.44
N ALA A 275 3.91 -2.80 0.56
CA ALA A 275 3.93 -1.87 -0.58
C ALA A 275 3.96 -0.41 -0.11
N THR A 276 3.35 -0.08 1.03
CA THR A 276 3.45 1.29 1.61
C THR A 276 4.82 1.63 2.20
N ARG A 277 5.81 0.73 2.17
CA ARG A 277 7.14 0.97 2.76
C ARG A 277 8.18 1.19 1.68
N SER A 278 8.87 2.31 1.76
CA SER A 278 10.10 2.55 0.99
C SER A 278 11.03 3.44 1.82
N ARG A 279 12.21 3.74 1.27
CA ARG A 279 13.12 4.75 1.85
C ARG A 279 12.70 6.19 1.54
N VAL A 280 11.76 6.37 0.62
CA VAL A 280 11.19 7.67 0.30
C VAL A 280 10.40 8.17 1.50
N GLN A 281 10.67 9.40 1.92
CA GLN A 281 9.93 10.02 3.00
C GLN A 281 8.61 10.57 2.46
N ALA A 282 7.49 10.12 3.03
CA ALA A 282 6.17 10.63 2.69
C ALA A 282 5.97 12.08 3.18
N GLU A 283 5.52 12.94 2.27
CA GLU A 283 5.00 14.27 2.60
C GLU A 283 3.48 14.21 2.76
N HIS A 284 3.02 13.93 3.98
CA HIS A 284 1.61 13.59 4.26
C HIS A 284 0.59 14.63 3.78
N GLN A 285 0.99 15.90 3.60
CA GLN A 285 0.17 16.98 3.06
C GLN A 285 -0.39 16.69 1.66
N HIS A 286 0.36 16.03 0.77
CA HIS A 286 -0.10 15.73 -0.59
C HIS A 286 -1.32 14.80 -0.60
N ALA A 287 -1.39 13.87 0.35
CA ALA A 287 -2.49 12.92 0.46
C ALA A 287 -3.59 13.34 1.46
N ARG A 288 -3.63 14.61 1.88
CA ARG A 288 -4.63 15.13 2.84
C ARG A 288 -6.06 14.86 2.40
N ALA A 289 -6.40 15.17 1.14
CA ALA A 289 -7.76 14.98 0.61
C ALA A 289 -8.19 13.52 0.65
N LEU A 290 -7.29 12.58 0.30
CA LEU A 290 -7.55 11.15 0.38
C LEU A 290 -7.77 10.71 1.83
N ARG A 291 -6.92 11.12 2.78
CA ARG A 291 -7.11 10.78 4.20
C ARG A 291 -8.43 11.30 4.76
N ILE A 292 -8.80 12.54 4.45
CA ILE A 292 -10.08 13.11 4.88
C ILE A 292 -11.24 12.27 4.34
N ALA A 293 -11.22 11.93 3.04
CA ALA A 293 -12.26 11.12 2.42
C ALA A 293 -12.34 9.71 3.03
N VAL A 294 -11.20 9.06 3.27
CA VAL A 294 -11.12 7.74 3.91
C VAL A 294 -11.67 7.77 5.33
N ARG A 295 -11.31 8.77 6.14
CA ARG A 295 -11.83 8.87 7.51
C ARG A 295 -13.33 9.16 7.55
N ALA A 296 -13.83 9.97 6.63
CA ALA A 296 -15.27 10.19 6.48
C ALA A 296 -15.99 8.89 6.08
N MET A 297 -15.42 8.11 5.15
CA MET A 297 -15.92 6.80 4.74
C MET A 297 -15.99 5.81 5.90
N VAL A 298 -14.98 5.76 6.77
CA VAL A 298 -14.95 4.85 7.93
C VAL A 298 -16.04 5.17 8.96
N ARG A 299 -16.48 6.43 9.05
CA ARG A 299 -17.54 6.86 9.98
C ARG A 299 -18.95 6.61 9.45
N GLU A 300 -19.11 6.35 8.16
CA GLU A 300 -20.40 6.12 7.53
C GLU A 300 -20.46 4.68 7.02
N PRO A 301 -21.27 3.80 7.64
CA PRO A 301 -21.33 2.41 7.22
C PRO A 301 -21.81 2.31 5.76
N ALA A 302 -21.17 1.45 4.97
CA ALA A 302 -21.63 1.17 3.61
C ALA A 302 -23.07 0.64 3.62
N PRO A 303 -23.90 0.99 2.62
CA PRO A 303 -25.17 0.31 2.39
C PRO A 303 -24.99 -1.20 2.25
N LYS A 304 -25.98 -1.96 2.69
CA LYS A 304 -25.94 -3.44 2.70
C LYS A 304 -25.99 -4.08 1.31
N ASP A 305 -26.23 -3.31 0.25
CA ASP A 305 -26.29 -3.78 -1.14
C ASP A 305 -24.90 -4.08 -1.74
N GLY A 306 -23.83 -3.68 -1.06
CA GLY A 306 -22.45 -3.92 -1.48
C GLY A 306 -21.98 -3.05 -2.66
N ALA A 307 -22.83 -2.20 -3.24
CA ALA A 307 -22.47 -1.42 -4.44
C ALA A 307 -21.33 -0.43 -4.16
N LEU A 308 -21.40 0.31 -3.05
CA LEU A 308 -20.34 1.28 -2.68
C LEU A 308 -19.02 0.58 -2.34
N LEU A 309 -19.08 -0.59 -1.70
CA LEU A 309 -17.88 -1.38 -1.40
C LEU A 309 -17.27 -1.94 -2.69
N ALA A 310 -18.09 -2.52 -3.59
CA ALA A 310 -17.63 -3.02 -4.88
C ALA A 310 -16.98 -1.91 -5.72
N MET A 311 -17.60 -0.74 -5.78
CA MET A 311 -17.07 0.45 -6.45
C MET A 311 -15.73 0.90 -5.87
N PHE A 312 -15.59 0.93 -4.53
CA PHE A 312 -14.31 1.27 -3.90
C PHE A 312 -13.23 0.21 -4.20
N LEU A 313 -13.59 -1.09 -4.17
CA LEU A 313 -12.67 -2.17 -4.48
C LEU A 313 -12.19 -2.16 -5.94
N ASP A 314 -13.04 -1.78 -6.90
CA ASP A 314 -12.63 -1.59 -8.30
C ASP A 314 -11.57 -0.48 -8.43
N ALA A 315 -11.79 0.66 -7.76
CA ALA A 315 -10.81 1.75 -7.70
C ALA A 315 -9.51 1.33 -6.98
N ALA A 316 -9.63 0.54 -5.91
CA ALA A 316 -8.50 0.01 -5.15
C ALA A 316 -7.62 -0.92 -5.99
N ILE A 317 -8.22 -1.79 -6.81
CA ILE A 317 -7.51 -2.66 -7.76
C ILE A 317 -6.63 -1.82 -8.70
N LEU A 318 -7.17 -0.74 -9.25
CA LEU A 318 -6.41 0.16 -10.11
C LEU A 318 -5.25 0.84 -9.36
N ALA A 319 -5.50 1.35 -8.16
CA ALA A 319 -4.46 1.98 -7.33
C ALA A 319 -3.30 1.01 -7.01
N VAL A 320 -3.60 -0.27 -6.75
CA VAL A 320 -2.58 -1.30 -6.49
C VAL A 320 -1.78 -1.65 -7.76
N ILE A 321 -2.42 -1.72 -8.92
CA ILE A 321 -1.71 -1.93 -10.21
C ILE A 321 -0.74 -0.76 -10.46
N ALA A 322 -1.19 0.48 -10.25
CA ALA A 322 -0.34 1.65 -10.39
C ALA A 322 0.81 1.66 -9.36
N ALA A 323 0.54 1.26 -8.12
CA ALA A 323 1.57 1.10 -7.10
C ALA A 323 2.65 0.07 -7.52
N ALA A 324 2.24 -1.08 -8.05
CA ALA A 324 3.17 -2.09 -8.55
C ALA A 324 4.08 -1.54 -9.65
N ARG A 325 3.53 -0.80 -10.63
CA ARG A 325 4.30 -0.13 -11.70
C ARG A 325 5.27 0.91 -11.16
N TRP A 326 4.79 1.78 -10.27
CA TRP A 326 5.61 2.81 -9.64
C TRP A 326 6.81 2.22 -8.89
N HIS A 327 6.59 1.10 -8.17
CA HIS A 327 7.64 0.35 -7.49
C HIS A 327 8.59 -0.35 -8.46
N GLN A 328 8.07 -0.93 -9.55
CA GLN A 328 8.87 -1.60 -10.57
C GLN A 328 9.85 -0.64 -11.24
N LEU A 329 9.41 0.58 -11.59
CA LEU A 329 10.26 1.64 -12.14
C LEU A 329 11.37 2.09 -11.17
N ARG A 330 11.22 1.82 -9.88
CA ARG A 330 12.18 2.15 -8.81
C ARG A 330 12.93 0.93 -8.28
N HIS A 331 12.79 -0.23 -8.92
CA HIS A 331 13.43 -1.49 -8.50
C HIS A 331 13.12 -1.88 -7.04
N HIS A 332 11.89 -1.59 -6.60
CA HIS A 332 11.37 -1.93 -5.28
C HIS A 332 10.72 -3.34 -5.30
N ASP A 333 11.50 -4.38 -5.58
CA ASP A 333 10.99 -5.73 -5.91
C ASP A 333 10.08 -6.34 -4.83
N GLN A 334 10.38 -6.13 -3.55
CA GLN A 334 9.55 -6.63 -2.45
C GLN A 334 8.18 -5.95 -2.39
N GLN A 335 8.13 -4.67 -2.76
CA GLN A 335 6.91 -3.88 -2.82
C GLN A 335 6.09 -4.26 -4.04
N VAL A 336 6.74 -4.56 -5.18
CA VAL A 336 6.08 -5.14 -6.35
C VAL A 336 5.43 -6.48 -5.98
N ALA A 337 6.17 -7.39 -5.35
CA ALA A 337 5.64 -8.67 -4.91
C ALA A 337 4.47 -8.50 -3.93
N ALA A 338 4.59 -7.57 -2.99
CA ALA A 338 3.53 -7.22 -2.05
C ALA A 338 2.27 -6.67 -2.75
N ALA A 339 2.43 -5.74 -3.69
CA ALA A 339 1.33 -5.20 -4.46
C ALA A 339 0.62 -6.28 -5.30
N HIS A 340 1.36 -7.23 -5.88
CA HIS A 340 0.77 -8.38 -6.57
C HIS A 340 -0.03 -9.29 -5.63
N GLN A 341 0.47 -9.56 -4.42
CA GLN A 341 -0.30 -10.32 -3.41
C GLN A 341 -1.57 -9.57 -2.98
N THR A 342 -1.48 -8.25 -2.75
CA THR A 342 -2.65 -7.42 -2.48
C THR A 342 -3.68 -7.52 -3.60
N LEU A 343 -3.24 -7.47 -4.87
CA LEU A 343 -4.11 -7.53 -6.02
C LEU A 343 -4.93 -8.83 -6.07
N ILE A 344 -4.32 -9.97 -5.74
CA ILE A 344 -5.01 -11.27 -5.68
C ILE A 344 -6.17 -11.21 -4.67
N HIS A 345 -5.90 -10.73 -3.45
CA HIS A 345 -6.90 -10.65 -2.40
C HIS A 345 -8.00 -9.62 -2.69
N LEU A 346 -7.66 -8.47 -3.25
CA LEU A 346 -8.65 -7.46 -3.66
C LEU A 346 -9.53 -7.96 -4.82
N GLN A 347 -8.97 -8.68 -5.79
CA GLN A 347 -9.77 -9.28 -6.87
C GLN A 347 -10.77 -10.30 -6.33
N ALA A 348 -10.34 -11.18 -5.43
CA ALA A 348 -11.24 -12.15 -4.78
C ALA A 348 -12.35 -11.45 -3.97
N ALA A 349 -12.02 -10.41 -3.21
CA ALA A 349 -13.00 -9.62 -2.46
C ALA A 349 -13.99 -8.91 -3.40
N TYR A 350 -13.49 -8.31 -4.48
CA TYR A 350 -14.29 -7.61 -5.47
C TYR A 350 -15.27 -8.54 -6.18
N GLU A 351 -14.81 -9.70 -6.67
CA GLU A 351 -15.66 -10.66 -7.38
C GLU A 351 -16.86 -11.10 -6.51
N GLN A 352 -16.63 -11.36 -5.23
CA GLN A 352 -17.70 -11.70 -4.29
C GLN A 352 -18.65 -10.51 -4.05
N THR A 353 -18.10 -9.30 -3.85
CA THR A 353 -18.89 -8.11 -3.50
C THR A 353 -19.72 -7.59 -4.68
N ALA A 354 -19.15 -7.60 -5.89
CA ALA A 354 -19.73 -6.98 -7.07
C ALA A 354 -20.87 -7.80 -7.71
N THR A 355 -20.96 -9.09 -7.41
CA THR A 355 -21.90 -10.01 -8.07
C THR A 355 -23.35 -9.58 -7.89
N ALA A 356 -23.80 -9.38 -6.65
CA ALA A 356 -25.18 -9.00 -6.35
C ALA A 356 -25.59 -7.63 -6.96
N PRO A 357 -24.84 -6.53 -6.73
CA PRO A 357 -25.25 -5.23 -7.26
C PRO A 357 -25.17 -5.15 -8.79
N LEU A 358 -24.18 -5.78 -9.44
CA LEU A 358 -24.12 -5.81 -10.91
C LEU A 358 -25.28 -6.63 -11.51
N THR A 359 -25.67 -7.72 -10.87
CA THR A 359 -26.83 -8.52 -11.29
C THR A 359 -28.12 -7.71 -11.15
N ALA A 360 -28.29 -6.98 -10.03
CA ALA A 360 -29.44 -6.12 -9.81
C ALA A 360 -29.54 -4.98 -10.84
N LEU A 361 -28.40 -4.43 -11.29
CA LEU A 361 -28.36 -3.46 -12.38
C LEU A 361 -28.72 -4.09 -13.71
N ALA A 362 -28.14 -5.25 -14.05
CA ALA A 362 -28.40 -5.95 -15.31
C ALA A 362 -29.89 -6.33 -15.47
N GLN A 363 -30.59 -6.63 -14.37
CA GLN A 363 -32.05 -6.88 -14.38
C GLN A 363 -32.88 -5.67 -14.81
N ARG A 364 -32.33 -4.45 -14.76
CA ARG A 364 -33.00 -3.19 -15.15
C ARG A 364 -32.66 -2.77 -16.58
N ARG A 365 -32.37 -3.75 -17.45
CA ARG A 365 -31.96 -3.51 -18.84
C ARG A 365 -32.95 -2.59 -19.57
N PRO A 366 -32.47 -1.53 -20.24
CA PRO A 366 -33.35 -0.65 -21.00
C PRO A 366 -33.86 -1.31 -22.30
N PRO A 367 -34.91 -0.76 -22.94
CA PRO A 367 -35.38 -1.24 -24.25
C PRO A 367 -34.27 -1.30 -25.30
N GLN A 368 -34.36 -2.24 -26.23
CA GLN A 368 -33.31 -2.50 -27.24
C GLN A 368 -32.90 -1.24 -28.03
N GLN A 369 -33.85 -0.37 -28.38
CA GLN A 369 -33.57 0.89 -29.08
C GLN A 369 -32.64 1.82 -28.28
N ILE A 370 -32.77 1.86 -26.94
CA ILE A 370 -31.88 2.65 -26.07
C ILE A 370 -30.50 2.00 -26.01
N VAL A 371 -30.45 0.66 -25.94
CA VAL A 371 -29.18 -0.10 -25.97
C VAL A 371 -28.41 0.18 -27.25
N GLU A 372 -29.05 0.10 -28.42
CA GLU A 372 -28.43 0.39 -29.73
C GLU A 372 -27.88 1.82 -29.79
N ARG A 373 -28.62 2.80 -29.25
CA ARG A 373 -28.12 4.18 -29.13
C ARG A 373 -26.90 4.28 -28.20
N HIS A 374 -26.90 3.58 -27.07
CA HIS A 374 -25.74 3.56 -26.17
C HIS A 374 -24.51 2.91 -26.82
N ILE A 375 -24.68 1.86 -27.62
CA ILE A 375 -23.58 1.25 -28.40
C ILE A 375 -22.93 2.29 -29.32
N LEU A 376 -23.74 3.09 -30.03
CA LEU A 376 -23.22 4.16 -30.89
C LEU A 376 -22.44 5.21 -30.09
N LEU A 377 -22.94 5.61 -28.91
CA LEU A 377 -22.24 6.56 -28.04
C LEU A 377 -20.92 5.99 -27.50
N ILE A 378 -20.87 4.72 -27.14
CA ILE A 378 -19.66 4.02 -26.70
C ILE A 378 -18.63 3.99 -27.84
N ARG A 379 -19.03 3.61 -29.06
CA ARG A 379 -18.16 3.63 -30.25
C ARG A 379 -17.59 5.03 -30.55
N GLN A 380 -18.36 6.08 -30.30
CA GLN A 380 -17.89 7.46 -30.46
C GLN A 380 -16.95 7.91 -29.33
N ALA A 381 -17.24 7.55 -28.09
CA ALA A 381 -16.46 8.00 -26.93
C ALA A 381 -15.12 7.25 -26.79
N MET A 382 -15.08 5.97 -27.17
CA MET A 382 -13.93 5.09 -26.94
C MET A 382 -13.71 4.10 -28.11
N PRO A 383 -13.39 4.60 -29.32
CA PRO A 383 -13.33 3.76 -30.52
C PRO A 383 -12.35 2.56 -30.39
N ALA A 384 -11.24 2.73 -29.67
CA ALA A 384 -10.24 1.67 -29.48
C ALA A 384 -10.71 0.52 -28.56
N HIS A 385 -11.70 0.76 -27.69
CA HIS A 385 -12.16 -0.21 -26.68
C HIS A 385 -13.64 -0.58 -26.84
N ALA A 386 -14.33 -0.03 -27.84
CA ALA A 386 -15.78 -0.12 -27.94
C ALA A 386 -16.27 -1.57 -28.06
N GLU A 387 -15.68 -2.39 -28.93
CA GLU A 387 -16.11 -3.78 -29.10
C GLU A 387 -15.82 -4.61 -27.84
N GLN A 388 -14.67 -4.40 -27.19
CA GLN A 388 -14.36 -5.04 -25.90
C GLN A 388 -15.39 -4.71 -24.82
N VAL A 389 -15.91 -3.48 -24.81
CA VAL A 389 -16.96 -3.04 -23.87
C VAL A 389 -18.31 -3.68 -24.21
N VAL A 390 -18.65 -3.77 -25.50
CA VAL A 390 -19.93 -4.34 -25.97
C VAL A 390 -20.00 -5.85 -25.76
N GLU A 391 -18.88 -6.55 -25.92
CA GLU A 391 -18.77 -8.01 -25.71
C GLU A 391 -18.61 -8.40 -24.22
N ASP A 392 -18.43 -7.44 -23.33
CA ASP A 392 -18.24 -7.67 -21.90
C ASP A 392 -19.52 -8.21 -21.23
N LEU A 393 -19.37 -9.21 -20.35
CA LEU A 393 -20.46 -9.80 -19.59
C LEU A 393 -21.24 -8.79 -18.73
N ALA A 394 -20.63 -7.67 -18.34
CA ALA A 394 -21.30 -6.63 -17.57
C ALA A 394 -21.94 -5.52 -18.43
N PHE A 395 -22.01 -5.69 -19.75
CA PHE A 395 -22.58 -4.70 -20.66
C PHE A 395 -24.03 -4.33 -20.32
N ASP A 396 -24.85 -5.30 -19.89
CA ASP A 396 -26.23 -5.03 -19.47
C ASP A 396 -26.31 -4.13 -18.24
N ALA A 397 -25.38 -4.28 -17.28
CA ALA A 397 -25.30 -3.39 -16.13
C ALA A 397 -24.86 -1.97 -16.53
N LEU A 398 -23.91 -1.86 -17.47
CA LEU A 398 -23.47 -0.58 -18.01
C LEU A 398 -24.61 0.19 -18.70
N THR A 399 -25.36 -0.48 -19.56
CA THR A 399 -26.48 0.14 -20.28
C THR A 399 -27.62 0.55 -19.33
N ALA A 400 -27.88 -0.24 -18.28
CA ALA A 400 -28.83 0.10 -17.23
C ALA A 400 -28.38 1.31 -16.39
N ALA A 401 -27.09 1.41 -16.06
CA ALA A 401 -26.52 2.56 -15.35
C ALA A 401 -26.62 3.85 -16.19
N LEU A 402 -26.29 3.78 -17.49
CA LEU A 402 -26.45 4.90 -18.42
C LEU A 402 -27.91 5.35 -18.54
N ALA A 403 -28.85 4.40 -18.68
CA ALA A 403 -30.28 4.71 -18.78
C ALA A 403 -30.84 5.32 -17.50
N THR A 404 -30.36 4.87 -16.33
CA THR A 404 -30.72 5.47 -15.04
C THR A 404 -30.21 6.91 -14.96
N ALA A 405 -28.93 7.13 -15.28
CA ALA A 405 -28.35 8.47 -15.25
C ALA A 405 -29.04 9.44 -16.23
N GLU A 406 -29.44 8.97 -17.42
CA GLU A 406 -30.19 9.77 -18.38
C GLU A 406 -31.58 10.16 -17.86
N LYS A 407 -32.29 9.24 -17.21
CA LYS A 407 -33.56 9.54 -16.52
C LYS A 407 -33.40 10.59 -15.43
N ASP A 408 -32.24 10.60 -14.77
CA ASP A 408 -31.88 11.59 -13.74
C ASP A 408 -31.38 12.92 -14.35
N GLY A 409 -31.38 13.06 -15.68
CA GLY A 409 -31.06 14.30 -16.40
C GLY A 409 -29.59 14.47 -16.79
N HIS A 410 -28.77 13.42 -16.67
CA HIS A 410 -27.40 13.44 -17.15
C HIS A 410 -27.30 13.15 -18.65
N ASP A 411 -26.29 13.72 -19.32
CA ASP A 411 -25.98 13.42 -20.72
C ASP A 411 -25.07 12.16 -20.79
N PRO A 412 -25.54 11.02 -21.35
CA PRO A 412 -24.76 9.79 -21.44
C PRO A 412 -23.44 9.97 -22.19
N LYS A 413 -23.39 10.85 -23.19
CA LYS A 413 -22.17 11.13 -23.96
C LYS A 413 -21.11 11.78 -23.09
N GLN A 414 -21.49 12.79 -22.31
CA GLN A 414 -20.57 13.47 -21.39
C GLN A 414 -20.10 12.55 -20.26
N LEU A 415 -21.00 11.70 -19.74
CA LEU A 415 -20.63 10.71 -18.73
C LEU A 415 -19.60 9.72 -19.26
N LEU A 416 -19.79 9.19 -20.47
CA LEU A 416 -18.84 8.26 -21.10
C LEU A 416 -17.48 8.93 -21.34
N GLN A 417 -17.46 10.17 -21.82
CA GLN A 417 -16.21 10.93 -21.99
C GLN A 417 -15.46 11.09 -20.66
N GLN A 418 -16.15 11.58 -19.62
CA GLN A 418 -15.55 11.73 -18.29
C GLN A 418 -15.09 10.40 -17.69
N ALA A 419 -15.86 9.33 -17.88
CA ALA A 419 -15.53 7.99 -17.39
C ALA A 419 -14.32 7.39 -18.12
N THR A 420 -13.99 7.86 -19.33
CA THR A 420 -12.83 7.40 -20.11
C THR A 420 -11.56 8.16 -19.72
N ASP A 421 -11.66 9.46 -19.47
CA ASP A 421 -10.50 10.32 -19.14
C ASP A 421 -9.83 9.95 -17.80
N GLU A 422 -10.53 9.27 -16.89
CA GLU A 422 -10.04 8.95 -15.55
C GLU A 422 -9.24 7.63 -15.46
N ARG A 423 -9.07 6.85 -16.56
CA ARG A 423 -8.19 5.64 -16.61
C ARG A 423 -8.02 5.13 -18.04
N ALA A 424 -6.84 4.59 -18.35
CA ALA A 424 -6.67 3.73 -19.52
C ALA A 424 -7.44 2.40 -19.36
N LEU A 425 -8.49 2.20 -20.16
CA LEU A 425 -9.32 0.97 -20.16
C LEU A 425 -8.53 -0.29 -20.57
N ASN A 426 -7.33 -0.11 -21.14
CA ASN A 426 -6.39 -1.17 -21.54
C ASN A 426 -6.02 -2.16 -20.42
N ASP A 427 -6.01 -1.70 -19.17
CA ASP A 427 -5.64 -2.53 -18.01
C ASP A 427 -6.84 -3.14 -17.29
N ALA A 428 -8.05 -2.94 -17.80
CA ALA A 428 -9.26 -3.47 -17.20
C ALA A 428 -9.53 -4.89 -17.72
N ARG A 429 -9.64 -5.87 -16.81
CA ARG A 429 -10.12 -7.22 -17.16
C ARG A 429 -11.57 -7.20 -17.70
N SER A 430 -12.35 -6.20 -17.30
CA SER A 430 -13.73 -6.00 -17.71
C SER A 430 -14.00 -4.49 -17.84
N PRO A 431 -13.78 -3.91 -19.03
CA PRO A 431 -14.02 -2.50 -19.28
C PRO A 431 -15.45 -2.04 -18.96
N ALA A 432 -16.47 -2.87 -19.23
CA ALA A 432 -17.85 -2.47 -18.95
C ALA A 432 -18.14 -2.37 -17.45
N ARG A 433 -17.59 -3.27 -16.61
CA ARG A 433 -17.71 -3.17 -15.14
C ARG A 433 -17.15 -1.86 -14.61
N VAL A 434 -15.96 -1.49 -15.06
CA VAL A 434 -15.28 -0.25 -14.65
C VAL A 434 -16.11 0.97 -15.04
N LEU A 435 -16.65 0.99 -16.27
CA LEU A 435 -17.50 2.06 -16.74
C LEU A 435 -18.81 2.15 -15.95
N THR A 436 -19.44 1.02 -15.62
CA THR A 436 -20.67 0.98 -14.80
C THR A 436 -20.47 1.72 -13.48
N TRP A 437 -19.45 1.36 -12.71
CA TRP A 437 -19.19 1.99 -11.41
C TRP A 437 -18.85 3.47 -11.52
N ARG A 438 -18.11 3.86 -12.56
CA ARG A 438 -17.78 5.27 -12.82
C ARG A 438 -19.02 6.09 -13.16
N ILE A 439 -19.89 5.56 -14.00
CA ILE A 439 -21.13 6.22 -14.39
C ILE A 439 -22.05 6.38 -13.18
N GLU A 440 -22.24 5.34 -12.37
CA GLU A 440 -23.02 5.43 -11.12
C GLU A 440 -22.44 6.49 -10.16
N ARG A 441 -21.12 6.56 -10.01
CA ARG A 441 -20.49 7.59 -9.18
C ARG A 441 -20.67 8.99 -9.76
N LEU A 442 -20.46 9.16 -11.07
CA LEU A 442 -20.56 10.46 -11.74
C LEU A 442 -22.00 10.98 -11.77
N SER A 443 -23.00 10.10 -11.85
CA SER A 443 -24.42 10.47 -11.80
C SER A 443 -24.88 10.92 -10.41
N THR A 444 -24.18 10.55 -9.33
CA THR A 444 -24.50 11.05 -7.98
C THR A 444 -24.20 12.55 -7.80
N ARG A 445 -23.40 13.15 -8.69
CA ARG A 445 -23.12 14.59 -8.66
C ARG A 445 -24.31 15.34 -9.24
N SER A 446 -24.84 16.33 -8.53
CA SER A 446 -25.94 17.16 -9.03
C SER A 446 -25.68 17.66 -10.46
N VAL A 447 -26.67 17.48 -11.35
CA VAL A 447 -26.63 18.02 -12.72
C VAL A 447 -26.30 19.52 -12.66
N PRO A 448 -25.22 19.99 -13.30
CA PRO A 448 -24.89 21.40 -13.28
C PRO A 448 -26.02 22.22 -13.90
N SER A 449 -26.54 23.20 -13.15
CA SER A 449 -27.48 24.18 -13.70
C SER A 449 -26.88 24.88 -14.91
N ASP A 450 -27.71 25.39 -15.82
CA ASP A 450 -27.24 26.05 -17.05
C ASP A 450 -26.25 27.19 -16.75
N ARG A 451 -26.47 27.93 -15.66
CA ARG A 451 -25.52 28.95 -15.17
C ARG A 451 -24.16 28.36 -14.79
N ALA A 452 -24.12 27.20 -14.12
CA ALA A 452 -22.88 26.53 -13.75
C ALA A 452 -22.15 25.94 -14.97
N ARG A 453 -22.89 25.48 -15.97
CA ARG A 453 -22.36 25.03 -17.27
C ARG A 453 -21.70 26.18 -18.03
N VAL A 454 -22.39 27.32 -18.14
CA VAL A 454 -21.85 28.55 -18.76
C VAL A 454 -20.62 29.08 -18.01
N ALA A 455 -20.61 29.03 -16.68
CA ALA A 455 -19.45 29.43 -15.88
C ALA A 455 -18.23 28.50 -16.09
N ARG A 456 -18.45 27.17 -16.21
CA ARG A 456 -17.38 26.22 -16.53
C ARG A 456 -16.82 26.41 -17.94
N MET A 457 -17.67 26.64 -18.93
CA MET A 457 -17.23 26.94 -20.31
C MET A 457 -16.41 28.23 -20.37
N ARG A 458 -16.83 29.29 -19.66
CA ARG A 458 -16.04 30.53 -19.54
C ARG A 458 -14.70 30.31 -18.83
N SER A 459 -14.65 29.45 -17.82
CA SER A 459 -13.42 29.13 -17.08
C SER A 459 -12.44 28.29 -17.91
N ALA A 460 -12.95 27.32 -18.69
CA ALA A 460 -12.14 26.52 -19.61
C ALA A 460 -11.58 27.38 -20.76
N ALA A 461 -12.40 28.28 -21.34
CA ALA A 461 -11.96 29.23 -22.35
C ALA A 461 -10.90 30.21 -21.81
N ARG A 462 -11.01 30.64 -20.55
CA ARG A 462 -10.04 31.54 -19.92
C ARG A 462 -8.70 30.85 -19.62
N ARG A 463 -8.71 29.55 -19.30
CA ARG A 463 -7.50 28.73 -19.14
C ARG A 463 -6.79 28.46 -20.48
N GLN A 464 -7.55 28.35 -21.58
CA GLN A 464 -6.96 28.24 -22.93
C GLN A 464 -6.45 29.59 -23.47
N GLY A 465 -7.02 30.71 -23.03
CA GLY A 465 -6.60 32.07 -23.43
C GLY A 465 -5.41 32.65 -22.67
N THR A 466 -4.81 31.91 -21.71
CA THR A 466 -3.60 32.32 -20.99
C THR A 466 -2.37 31.54 -21.48
N SER A 467 -2.08 31.59 -22.78
CA SER A 467 -0.72 31.38 -23.26
C SER A 467 0.11 32.61 -22.87
N VAL A 468 0.91 32.47 -21.82
CA VAL A 468 1.84 33.49 -21.34
C VAL A 468 2.86 33.79 -22.44
N SER A 469 2.79 34.98 -23.04
CA SER A 469 3.95 35.57 -23.72
C SER A 469 5.01 35.95 -22.68
N PRO A 470 6.30 35.68 -22.90
CA PRO A 470 7.34 36.03 -21.94
C PRO A 470 7.57 37.54 -21.97
N ALA A 471 7.06 38.25 -20.96
CA ALA A 471 7.41 39.65 -20.73
C ALA A 471 8.78 39.70 -20.05
N ALA A 472 9.71 40.44 -20.68
CA ALA A 472 11.07 40.66 -20.24
C ALA A 472 11.15 41.17 -18.79
N VAL A 473 11.95 40.49 -17.98
CA VAL A 473 12.28 40.91 -16.62
C VAL A 473 13.38 41.97 -16.71
N ALA A 474 13.04 43.22 -16.39
CA ALA A 474 14.02 44.26 -16.10
C ALA A 474 14.69 43.95 -14.75
N ALA A 475 16.02 43.91 -14.75
CA ALA A 475 16.85 43.62 -13.60
C ALA A 475 16.87 44.78 -12.59
N SER A 476 16.54 44.49 -11.34
CA SER A 476 16.77 45.37 -10.19
C SER A 476 17.92 44.80 -9.36
N GLN A 477 19.06 45.50 -9.31
CA GLN A 477 20.23 45.13 -8.52
C GLN A 477 19.97 45.22 -7.00
N PRO A 478 20.53 44.34 -6.17
CA PRO A 478 20.45 44.44 -4.71
C PRO A 478 21.55 45.35 -4.12
N GLN A 479 21.15 46.26 -3.21
CA GLN A 479 22.06 47.08 -2.39
C GLN A 479 22.75 46.25 -1.28
N PRO A 480 24.00 46.57 -0.90
CA PRO A 480 24.74 45.85 0.14
C PRO A 480 24.42 46.34 1.58
N PRO A 481 24.69 45.50 2.61
CA PRO A 481 24.28 45.76 3.99
C PRO A 481 25.20 46.75 4.72
N GLN A 482 24.58 47.63 5.52
CA GLN A 482 25.28 48.57 6.41
C GLN A 482 25.78 47.88 7.69
N ALA A 483 27.04 48.13 8.02
CA ALA A 483 27.70 47.70 9.25
C ALA A 483 27.24 48.52 10.47
N ARG A 484 26.94 47.83 11.58
CA ARG A 484 26.84 48.45 12.92
C ARG A 484 28.17 48.27 13.67
N ARG A 485 28.78 49.39 14.09
CA ARG A 485 29.80 49.46 15.14
C ARG A 485 29.27 50.31 16.30
N ARG A 486 28.93 49.68 17.41
CA ARG A 486 29.57 49.79 18.74
C ARG A 486 28.71 49.07 19.77
#